data_AF-A0A966A7N6-F1
#
_entry.id   AF-A0A966A7N6-F1
#
_cell.length_a   1.000
_cell.length_b   1.000
_cell.length_c   1.000
_cell.angle_alpha   90.00
_cell.angle_beta   90.00
_cell.angle_gamma   90.00
#
_symmetry.space_group_name_H-M   'P 1'
#
loop_
_entity.id
_entity.type
_entity.pdbx_description
1 polymer ?
#
loop_
_entity_poly.entity_id
_entity_poly.type
_entity_poly.pdbx_seq_one_letter_code
_entity_poly.pdbx_strand_id
1 'polypeptide(L)'
;MTSEIYSARVRKLFGNPAHAGSLAGAHAARVDDQGVSVQFFADVADGRILELRFLAWGCPHVIAAAEALCAQYERRPVSELKSFEAGQLMQSLSVPVEKTGRILVIEDAARSLAEMLGKI
;
A
#
# COMPACT_ATOMS: atom_id res chain seq x y z
N MET A 1 -25.66 3.96 -19.85
CA MET A 1 -24.55 4.71 -19.20
C MET A 1 -23.70 3.69 -18.46
N THR A 2 -22.54 3.32 -18.99
CA THR A 2 -21.59 2.46 -18.28
C THR A 2 -21.07 3.24 -17.09
N SER A 3 -21.57 2.90 -15.89
CA SER A 3 -20.98 3.32 -14.62
C SER A 3 -19.49 3.03 -14.69
N GLU A 4 -18.66 4.08 -14.62
CA GLU A 4 -17.22 3.93 -14.59
C GLU A 4 -16.83 3.25 -13.26
N ILE A 5 -16.61 1.93 -13.31
CA ILE A 5 -16.36 1.06 -12.13
C ILE A 5 -15.11 1.48 -11.32
N TYR A 6 -14.22 2.28 -11.91
CA TYR A 6 -12.98 2.76 -11.31
C TYR A 6 -12.83 4.26 -11.51
N SER A 7 -12.51 4.98 -10.43
CA SER A 7 -12.18 6.40 -10.47
C SER A 7 -10.95 6.68 -11.32
N ALA A 8 -10.80 7.91 -11.80
CA ALA A 8 -9.62 8.33 -12.57
C ALA A 8 -8.31 8.10 -11.79
N ARG A 9 -8.33 8.27 -10.46
CA ARG A 9 -7.18 8.02 -9.60
C ARG A 9 -6.80 6.55 -9.56
N VAL A 10 -7.78 5.64 -9.41
CA VAL A 10 -7.54 4.20 -9.46
C VAL A 10 -6.91 3.82 -10.80
N ARG A 11 -7.46 4.29 -11.92
CA ARG A 11 -6.93 3.99 -13.26
C ARG A 11 -5.49 4.44 -13.43
N LYS A 12 -5.15 5.65 -12.96
CA LYS A 12 -3.79 6.18 -13.03
C LYS A 12 -2.81 5.29 -12.25
N LEU A 13 -3.13 4.98 -11.00
CA LEU A 13 -2.22 4.25 -10.10
C LEU A 13 -2.11 2.76 -10.46
N PHE A 14 -3.22 2.14 -10.86
CA PHE A 14 -3.22 0.75 -11.32
C PHE A 14 -2.60 0.57 -12.70
N GLY A 15 -2.81 1.52 -13.62
CA GLY A 15 -2.39 1.38 -15.01
C GLY A 15 -0.88 1.43 -15.22
N ASN A 16 -0.16 2.13 -14.33
CA ASN A 16 1.30 2.21 -14.35
C ASN A 16 1.85 2.45 -12.93
N PRO A 17 1.84 1.45 -12.05
CA PRO A 17 2.33 1.59 -10.68
C PRO A 17 3.85 1.73 -10.67
N ALA A 18 4.35 2.87 -10.22
CA ALA A 18 5.79 3.16 -10.23
C ALA A 18 6.57 2.33 -9.20
N HIS A 19 5.90 1.88 -8.13
CA HIS A 19 6.54 1.19 -7.00
C HIS A 19 6.33 -0.33 -7.03
N ALA A 20 5.76 -0.88 -8.10
CA ALA A 20 5.60 -2.32 -8.24
C ALA A 20 6.96 -3.02 -8.38
N GLY A 21 7.23 -3.98 -7.51
CA GLY A 21 8.48 -4.73 -7.50
C GLY A 21 8.89 -5.19 -6.10
N SER A 22 10.08 -5.77 -6.01
CA SER A 22 10.72 -6.16 -4.76
C SER A 22 12.04 -5.41 -4.57
N LEU A 23 12.52 -5.37 -3.32
CA LEU A 23 13.84 -4.87 -2.96
C LEU A 23 14.63 -5.98 -2.28
N ALA A 24 15.80 -6.33 -2.80
CA ALA A 24 16.66 -7.34 -2.21
C ALA A 24 17.29 -6.80 -0.91
N GLY A 25 17.28 -7.61 0.15
CA GLY A 25 17.84 -7.22 1.45
C GLY A 25 17.00 -6.23 2.28
N ALA A 26 15.87 -5.78 1.75
CA ALA A 26 14.96 -4.87 2.43
C ALA A 26 14.13 -5.56 3.53
N HIS A 27 13.64 -4.78 4.48
CA HIS A 27 12.62 -5.23 5.41
C HIS A 27 11.32 -5.47 4.66
N ALA A 28 10.63 -6.57 4.95
CA ALA A 28 9.41 -6.91 4.25
C ALA A 28 8.33 -7.45 5.18
N ALA A 29 7.09 -7.06 4.90
CA ALA A 29 5.91 -7.60 5.56
C ALA A 29 4.89 -8.03 4.50
N ARG A 30 4.35 -9.23 4.67
CA ARG A 30 3.35 -9.82 3.77
C ARG A 30 2.08 -10.15 4.55
N VAL A 31 0.94 -9.86 3.96
CA VAL A 31 -0.37 -10.27 4.44
C VAL A 31 -1.16 -10.91 3.30
N ASP A 32 -1.75 -12.06 3.58
CA ASP A 32 -2.65 -12.79 2.68
C ASP A 32 -4.01 -12.94 3.40
N ASP A 33 -5.04 -12.24 2.91
CA ASP A 33 -6.39 -12.30 3.47
C ASP A 33 -7.46 -11.94 2.42
N GLN A 34 -8.68 -12.46 2.57
CA GLN A 34 -9.85 -12.11 1.74
C GLN A 34 -9.63 -12.20 0.21
N GLY A 35 -8.76 -13.11 -0.24
CA GLY A 35 -8.38 -13.22 -1.65
C GLY A 35 -7.56 -12.04 -2.15
N VAL A 36 -6.79 -11.42 -1.27
CA VAL A 36 -5.79 -10.40 -1.53
C VAL A 36 -4.47 -10.88 -0.94
N SER A 37 -3.39 -10.66 -1.67
CA SER A 37 -2.03 -10.83 -1.17
C SER A 37 -1.29 -9.53 -1.39
N VAL A 38 -0.67 -8.97 -0.36
CA VAL A 38 0.18 -7.79 -0.49
C VAL A 38 1.45 -8.01 0.32
N GLN A 39 2.57 -7.63 -0.28
CA GLN A 39 3.86 -7.60 0.37
C GLN A 39 4.50 -6.24 0.12
N PHE A 40 4.87 -5.54 1.19
CA PHE A 40 5.63 -4.31 1.13
C PHE A 40 7.09 -4.57 1.47
N PHE A 41 7.99 -3.84 0.82
CA PHE A 41 9.43 -3.85 1.02
C PHE A 41 9.90 -2.44 1.32
N ALA A 42 10.65 -2.24 2.39
CA ALA A 42 11.24 -0.96 2.77
C ALA A 42 12.75 -1.09 2.96
N ASP A 43 13.50 -0.24 2.25
CA ASP A 43 14.87 0.09 2.63
C ASP A 43 14.84 1.30 3.57
N VAL A 44 15.62 1.26 4.65
CA VAL A 44 15.57 2.25 5.74
C VAL A 44 16.97 2.63 6.18
N ALA A 45 17.20 3.92 6.34
CA ALA A 45 18.39 4.48 6.98
C ALA A 45 17.99 5.65 7.88
N ASP A 46 18.64 5.74 9.04
CA ASP A 46 18.44 6.84 10.00
C ASP A 46 16.95 7.11 10.34
N GLY A 47 16.17 6.04 10.49
CA GLY A 47 14.74 6.11 10.80
C GLY A 47 13.85 6.64 9.65
N ARG A 48 14.37 6.69 8.42
CA ARG A 48 13.66 7.14 7.21
C ARG A 48 13.58 6.04 6.16
N ILE A 49 12.44 5.95 5.50
CA ILE A 49 12.22 5.04 4.36
C ILE A 49 12.92 5.65 3.15
N LEU A 50 13.97 4.99 2.65
CA LEU A 50 14.70 5.43 1.45
C LEU A 50 13.95 5.02 0.17
N GLU A 51 13.55 3.75 0.12
CA GLU A 51 12.76 3.18 -0.97
C GLU A 51 11.61 2.34 -0.42
N LEU A 52 10.45 2.40 -1.08
CA LEU A 52 9.31 1.55 -0.78
C LEU A 52 8.81 0.86 -2.06
N ARG A 53 8.69 -0.47 -2.02
CA ARG A 53 8.15 -1.26 -3.13
C ARG A 53 7.06 -2.19 -2.65
N PHE A 54 6.27 -2.70 -3.60
CA PHE A 54 5.24 -3.67 -3.30
C PHE A 54 5.09 -4.75 -4.36
N LEU A 55 4.68 -5.93 -3.92
CA LEU A 55 4.04 -6.95 -4.74
C LEU A 55 2.60 -7.10 -4.25
N ALA A 56 1.62 -7.02 -5.15
CA ALA A 56 0.22 -7.17 -4.79
C ALA A 56 -0.53 -8.02 -5.81
N TRP A 57 -1.40 -8.89 -5.28
CA TRP A 57 -2.40 -9.62 -6.04
C TRP A 57 -3.78 -9.29 -5.50
N GLY A 58 -4.68 -8.85 -6.38
CA GLY A 58 -6.02 -8.43 -6.02
C GLY A 58 -6.68 -7.62 -7.13
N CYS A 59 -7.77 -6.94 -6.79
CA CYS A 59 -8.48 -6.09 -7.75
C CYS A 59 -7.75 -4.74 -7.98
N PRO A 60 -8.11 -3.97 -9.02
CA PRO A 60 -7.44 -2.69 -9.31
C PRO A 60 -7.39 -1.69 -8.15
N HIS A 61 -8.37 -1.69 -7.24
CA HIS A 61 -8.33 -0.84 -6.04
C HIS A 61 -7.21 -1.22 -5.07
N VAL A 62 -6.88 -2.51 -4.96
CA VAL A 62 -5.80 -3.02 -4.09
C VAL A 62 -4.45 -2.55 -4.62
N ILE A 63 -4.21 -2.74 -5.92
CA ILE A 63 -2.96 -2.33 -6.56
C ILE A 63 -2.81 -0.80 -6.52
N ALA A 64 -3.89 -0.06 -6.79
CA ALA A 64 -3.88 1.39 -6.67
C ALA A 64 -3.66 1.89 -5.22
N ALA A 65 -4.19 1.17 -4.22
CA ALA A 65 -3.97 1.50 -2.81
C ALA A 65 -2.53 1.22 -2.38
N ALA A 66 -1.94 0.09 -2.80
CA ALA A 66 -0.54 -0.23 -2.54
C ALA A 66 0.41 0.81 -3.18
N GLU A 67 0.16 1.18 -4.44
CA GLU A 67 0.89 2.25 -5.12
C GLU A 67 0.74 3.60 -4.41
N ALA A 68 -0.48 3.97 -4.00
CA ALA A 68 -0.72 5.22 -3.28
C ALA A 68 0.03 5.28 -1.94
N LEU A 69 0.06 4.16 -1.21
CA LEU A 69 0.79 4.04 0.05
C LEU A 69 2.30 4.22 -0.20
N CYS A 70 2.87 3.50 -1.17
CA CYS A 70 4.29 3.65 -1.52
C CYS A 70 4.64 5.09 -1.89
N ALA A 71 3.84 5.71 -2.78
CA ALA A 71 4.05 7.10 -3.19
C ALA A 71 3.93 8.11 -2.03
N GLN A 72 3.12 7.81 -1.01
CA GLN A 72 2.92 8.69 0.14
C GLN A 72 4.06 8.62 1.16
N TYR A 73 4.60 7.41 1.39
CA TYR A 73 5.53 7.15 2.49
C TYR A 73 6.99 6.93 2.07
N GLU A 74 7.27 6.73 0.79
CA GLU A 74 8.66 6.77 0.32
C GLU A 74 9.30 8.12 0.66
N ARG A 75 10.55 8.11 1.14
CA ARG A 75 11.30 9.30 1.63
C ARG A 75 10.72 9.95 2.90
N ARG A 76 9.75 9.32 3.57
CA ARG A 76 9.20 9.79 4.86
C ARG A 76 9.86 9.09 6.07
N PRO A 77 9.77 9.69 7.27
CA PRO A 77 10.10 9.01 8.52
C PRO A 77 9.25 7.75 8.72
N VAL A 78 9.86 6.69 9.27
CA VAL A 78 9.17 5.43 9.60
C VAL A 78 8.02 5.66 10.60
N SER A 79 8.16 6.65 11.49
CA SER A 79 7.13 6.99 12.47
C SER A 79 5.81 7.44 11.84
N GLU A 80 5.85 8.09 10.66
CA GLU A 80 4.63 8.51 9.95
C GLU A 80 3.85 7.32 9.40
N LEU A 81 4.52 6.22 9.05
CA LEU A 81 3.87 5.00 8.53
C LEU A 81 2.98 4.33 9.60
N LYS A 82 3.32 4.47 10.89
CA LYS A 82 2.51 3.93 12.00
C LYS A 82 1.13 4.61 12.12
N SER A 83 1.01 5.82 11.59
CA SER A 83 -0.23 6.60 11.59
C SER A 83 -1.01 6.43 10.29
N PHE A 84 -0.66 5.46 9.45
CA PHE A 84 -1.41 5.15 8.24
C PHE A 84 -2.83 4.66 8.56
N GLU A 85 -3.81 5.22 7.85
CA GLU A 85 -5.22 4.85 7.96
C GLU A 85 -5.80 4.56 6.58
N ALA A 86 -6.32 3.35 6.35
CA ALA A 86 -6.93 3.00 5.06
C ALA A 86 -8.14 3.86 4.72
N GLY A 87 -8.83 4.42 5.71
CA GLY A 87 -10.01 5.29 5.52
C GLY A 87 -9.76 6.43 4.54
N GLN A 88 -8.61 7.10 4.66
CA GLN A 88 -8.24 8.20 3.78
C GLN A 88 -7.97 7.72 2.35
N LEU A 89 -7.31 6.56 2.18
CA LEU A 89 -7.10 5.96 0.86
C LEU A 89 -8.43 5.56 0.22
N MET A 90 -9.32 4.91 0.96
CA MET A 90 -10.62 4.46 0.46
C MET A 90 -11.46 5.62 -0.07
N GLN A 91 -11.50 6.74 0.66
CA GLN A 91 -12.16 7.97 0.20
C GLN A 91 -11.48 8.51 -1.07
N SER A 92 -10.16 8.64 -1.07
CA SER A 92 -9.41 9.22 -2.20
C SER A 92 -9.51 8.40 -3.49
N LEU A 93 -9.68 7.08 -3.37
CA LEU A 93 -9.79 6.14 -4.48
C LEU A 93 -11.24 5.87 -4.88
N SER A 94 -12.22 6.38 -4.12
CA SER A 94 -13.65 6.10 -4.29
C SER A 94 -13.94 4.59 -4.22
N VAL A 95 -13.35 3.91 -3.23
CA VAL A 95 -13.53 2.47 -3.05
C VAL A 95 -14.98 2.18 -2.64
N PRO A 96 -15.68 1.28 -3.36
CA PRO A 96 -17.01 0.83 -2.94
C PRO A 96 -16.99 0.15 -1.57
N VAL A 97 -18.01 0.41 -0.75
CA VAL A 97 -18.06 -0.05 0.66
C VAL A 97 -17.92 -1.57 0.78
N GLU A 98 -18.46 -2.32 -0.18
CA GLU A 98 -18.38 -3.79 -0.23
C GLU A 98 -16.96 -4.32 -0.46
N LYS A 99 -16.00 -3.45 -0.81
CA LYS A 99 -14.58 -3.77 -0.97
C LYS A 99 -13.71 -3.31 0.19
N THR A 100 -14.30 -2.74 1.25
CA THR A 100 -13.57 -2.19 2.42
C THR A 100 -12.60 -3.20 3.01
N GLY A 101 -13.06 -4.43 3.29
CA GLY A 101 -12.22 -5.48 3.90
C GLY A 101 -10.94 -5.77 3.11
N ARG A 102 -10.99 -5.70 1.78
CA ARG A 102 -9.82 -5.91 0.90
C ARG A 102 -8.80 -4.79 0.96
N ILE A 103 -9.21 -3.57 1.32
CA ILE A 103 -8.29 -2.43 1.48
C ILE A 103 -7.69 -2.42 2.89
N LEU A 104 -8.41 -2.90 3.91
CA LEU A 104 -7.85 -3.04 5.26
C LEU A 104 -6.63 -3.97 5.30
N VAL A 105 -6.55 -4.97 4.41
CA VAL A 105 -5.33 -5.79 4.22
C VAL A 105 -4.07 -4.95 3.94
N ILE A 106 -4.22 -3.81 3.24
CA ILE A 106 -3.12 -2.86 2.99
C ILE A 106 -2.65 -2.21 4.30
N GLU A 107 -3.60 -1.85 5.17
CA GLU A 107 -3.31 -1.26 6.48
C GLU A 107 -2.62 -2.24 7.40
N ASP A 108 -3.08 -3.50 7.42
CA ASP A 108 -2.45 -4.54 8.23
C ASP A 108 -1.02 -4.83 7.78
N ALA A 109 -0.78 -4.87 6.46
CA ALA A 109 0.56 -5.02 5.92
C ALA A 109 1.47 -3.82 6.22
N ALA A 110 0.94 -2.59 6.11
CA ALA A 110 1.68 -1.37 6.43
C ALA A 110 2.03 -1.28 7.92
N ARG A 111 1.09 -1.66 8.80
CA ARG A 111 1.30 -1.71 10.25
C ARG A 111 2.34 -2.77 10.62
N SER A 112 2.23 -3.96 10.02
CA SER A 112 3.21 -5.04 10.22
C SER A 112 4.62 -4.61 9.80
N LEU A 113 4.73 -3.88 8.69
CA LEU A 113 6.01 -3.31 8.24
C LEU A 113 6.53 -2.26 9.24
N ALA A 114 5.68 -1.31 9.65
CA ALA A 114 6.06 -0.24 10.57
C ALA A 114 6.48 -0.76 11.95
N GLU A 115 5.86 -1.84 12.44
CA GLU A 115 6.24 -2.52 13.67
C GLU A 115 7.60 -3.20 13.57
N MET A 116 7.93 -3.78 12.41
CA MET A 116 9.25 -4.36 12.15
C MET A 116 10.32 -3.27 12.10
N LEU A 117 10.06 -2.18 11.38
CA LEU A 117 10.99 -1.06 11.21
C LEU A 117 11.22 -0.27 12.51
N GLY A 118 10.23 -0.20 13.40
CA GLY A 118 10.33 0.52 14.67
C GLY A 118 11.18 -0.18 15.75
N LYS A 119 11.74 -1.36 15.46
CA LYS A 119 12.64 -2.11 16.35
C LYS A 119 14.12 -1.91 16.02
N ILE A 120 14.41 -1.08 15.01
CA ILE A 120 15.73 -0.81 14.44
C ILE A 120 16.13 0.61 14.83
#